data_AF-A0AAV6FQV9-F1
#
_entry.id   AF-A0AAV6FQV9-F1
#
_cell.length_a   1.000
_cell.length_b   1.000
_cell.length_c   1.000
_cell.angle_alpha   90.00
_cell.angle_beta   90.00
_cell.angle_gamma   90.00
#
_symmetry.space_group_name_H-M   'P 1'
#
loop_
_entity.id
_entity.type
_entity.pdbx_description
1 polymer ?
#
loop_
_entity_poly.entity_id
_entity_poly.type
_entity_poly.pdbx_seq_one_letter_code
_entity_poly.pdbx_strand_id
1 'polypeptide(L)'
;MHKNMQKLYESLGSYLAFDPHTISVEDFFGDLANFRSLFMDAVKENHKRREMEEKIKRARLAKEKAEREKQERQQKKKQLIDMNKEGDETGVMDSLMEALQTGAAFRDRRKRTPRNGDQSPSSPACRWPGANHGNGIKPCL
;
A
#
# COMPACT_ATOMS: atom_id res chain seq x y z
N MET A 1 -2.05 39.83 50.29
CA MET A 1 -1.93 39.18 48.95
C MET A 1 -3.21 39.26 48.10
N HIS A 2 -4.41 39.13 48.68
CA HIS A 2 -5.69 39.19 47.96
C HIS A 2 -5.88 40.45 47.07
N LYS A 3 -5.55 41.64 47.59
CA LYS A 3 -5.72 42.91 46.85
C LYS A 3 -4.86 42.99 45.58
N ASN A 4 -3.68 42.36 45.57
CA ASN A 4 -2.82 42.37 44.39
C ASN A 4 -3.37 41.44 43.30
N MET A 5 -3.86 40.27 43.69
CA MET A 5 -4.46 39.31 42.77
C MET A 5 -5.69 39.89 42.06
N GLN A 6 -6.59 40.56 42.80
CA GLN A 6 -7.76 41.23 42.23
C GLN A 6 -7.37 42.30 41.19
N LYS A 7 -6.40 43.17 41.50
CA LYS A 7 -5.91 44.17 40.54
C LYS A 7 -5.37 43.56 39.25
N LEU A 8 -4.67 42.42 39.34
CA LEU A 8 -4.19 41.72 38.15
C LEU A 8 -5.33 41.14 37.33
N TYR A 9 -6.36 40.60 38.00
CA TYR A 9 -7.55 40.07 37.33
C TYR A 9 -8.36 41.18 36.63
N GLU A 10 -8.52 42.34 37.27
CA GLU A 10 -9.15 43.52 36.67
C GLU A 10 -8.37 44.06 35.46
N SER A 11 -7.04 44.07 35.55
CA SER A 11 -6.15 44.40 34.43
C SER A 11 -6.32 43.42 33.26
N LEU A 12 -6.45 42.13 33.56
CA LEU A 12 -6.75 41.08 32.57
C LEU A 12 -8.09 41.30 31.88
N GLY A 13 -9.14 41.64 32.63
CA GLY A 13 -10.45 41.99 32.07
C GLY A 13 -10.37 43.19 31.12
N SER A 14 -9.60 44.21 31.49
CA SER A 14 -9.36 45.38 30.63
C SER A 14 -8.58 45.00 29.36
N TYR A 15 -7.59 44.12 29.47
CA TYR A 15 -6.74 43.69 28.35
C TYR A 15 -7.48 42.76 27.37
N LEU A 16 -8.28 41.83 27.88
CA LEU A 16 -9.05 40.85 27.09
C LEU A 16 -10.49 41.31 26.79
N ALA A 17 -10.85 42.52 27.23
CA ALA A 17 -12.16 43.14 27.05
C ALA A 17 -13.35 42.30 27.58
N PHE A 18 -13.26 41.85 28.83
CA PHE A 18 -14.38 41.24 29.57
C PHE A 18 -14.57 41.91 30.93
N ASP A 19 -15.76 41.77 31.51
CA ASP A 19 -16.07 42.30 32.84
C ASP A 19 -15.63 41.32 33.95
N PRO A 20 -14.60 41.67 34.76
CA PRO A 20 -14.10 40.84 35.86
C PRO A 20 -15.13 40.53 36.95
N HIS A 21 -16.22 41.30 37.05
CA HIS A 21 -17.26 41.07 38.05
C HIS A 21 -18.33 40.07 37.59
N THR A 22 -18.38 39.79 36.29
CA THR A 22 -19.36 38.85 35.71
C THR A 22 -18.87 37.41 35.68
N ILE A 23 -17.55 37.22 35.68
CA ILE A 23 -16.90 35.90 35.59
C ILE A 23 -15.98 35.76 36.81
N SER A 24 -16.15 34.69 37.58
CA SER A 24 -15.26 34.41 38.70
C SER A 24 -13.86 34.05 38.21
N VAL A 25 -12.85 34.29 39.06
CA VAL A 25 -11.45 33.93 38.74
C VAL A 25 -11.33 32.43 38.47
N GLU A 26 -12.07 31.61 39.21
CA GLU A 26 -12.07 30.15 39.09
C GLU A 26 -12.64 29.69 37.75
N ASP A 27 -13.77 30.28 37.33
CA ASP A 27 -14.40 29.96 36.04
C ASP A 27 -13.51 30.39 34.87
N PHE A 28 -12.96 31.61 34.92
CA PHE A 28 -12.09 32.13 33.85
C PHE A 28 -10.87 31.23 33.62
N PHE A 29 -10.16 30.85 34.69
CA PHE A 29 -8.98 29.99 34.56
C PHE A 29 -9.36 28.53 34.33
N GLY A 30 -10.53 28.08 34.78
CA GLY A 30 -11.08 26.76 34.46
C GLY A 30 -11.33 26.61 32.96
N ASP A 31 -12.03 27.58 32.36
CA ASP A 31 -12.28 27.63 30.92
C ASP A 31 -10.98 27.73 30.13
N LEU A 32 -10.02 28.55 30.58
CA LEU A 32 -8.71 28.66 29.93
C LEU A 32 -7.90 27.36 30.01
N ALA A 33 -7.95 26.64 31.13
CA ALA A 33 -7.31 25.34 31.29
C ALA A 33 -7.95 24.29 30.37
N ASN A 34 -9.27 24.27 30.29
CA ASN A 34 -10.03 23.42 29.38
C ASN A 34 -9.67 23.73 27.91
N PHE A 35 -9.68 25.00 27.52
CA PHE A 35 -9.27 25.44 26.19
C PHE A 35 -7.85 24.98 25.86
N ARG A 36 -6.90 25.14 26.78
CA ARG A 36 -5.52 24.67 26.59
C ARG A 36 -5.47 23.17 26.35
N SER A 37 -6.20 22.37 27.11
CA SER A 37 -6.26 20.92 26.92
C SER A 37 -6.83 20.56 25.55
N LEU A 38 -7.99 21.13 25.20
CA LEU A 38 -8.64 20.90 23.91
C LEU A 38 -7.76 21.30 22.74
N PHE A 39 -7.06 22.43 22.85
CA PHE A 39 -6.13 22.89 21.81
C PHE A 39 -4.96 21.92 21.63
N MET A 40 -4.35 21.44 22.73
CA MET A 40 -3.26 20.47 22.67
C MET A 40 -3.72 19.13 22.05
N ASP A 41 -4.93 18.67 22.38
CA ASP A 41 -5.47 17.44 21.81
C ASP A 41 -5.83 17.60 20.33
N ALA A 42 -6.40 18.74 19.94
CA ALA A 42 -6.66 19.07 18.54
C ALA A 42 -5.36 19.16 17.71
N VAL A 43 -4.25 19.65 18.29
CA VAL A 43 -2.93 19.65 17.63
C VAL A 43 -2.46 18.21 17.37
N LYS A 44 -2.56 17.32 18.37
CA LYS A 44 -2.21 15.90 18.21
C LYS A 44 -3.10 15.21 17.17
N GLU A 45 -4.39 15.46 17.21
CA GLU A 45 -5.36 14.87 16.28
C GLU A 45 -5.13 15.35 14.85
N ASN A 46 -4.85 16.64 14.65
CA ASN A 46 -4.50 17.17 13.34
C ASN A 46 -3.24 16.52 12.76
N HIS A 47 -2.24 16.21 13.59
CA HIS A 47 -1.05 15.50 13.14
C HIS A 47 -1.40 14.07 12.68
N LYS A 48 -2.15 13.31 13.50
CA LYS A 48 -2.62 11.97 13.14
C LYS A 48 -3.47 11.96 11.87
N ARG A 49 -4.35 12.96 11.71
CA ARG A 49 -5.21 13.11 10.54
C ARG A 49 -4.38 13.30 9.26
N ARG A 50 -3.38 14.18 9.30
CA ARG A 50 -2.48 14.42 8.15
C ARG A 50 -1.74 13.13 7.74
N GLU A 51 -1.20 12.39 8.69
CA GLU A 51 -0.53 11.11 8.41
C GLU A 51 -1.47 10.06 7.79
N MET A 52 -2.68 9.95 8.31
CA MET A 52 -3.68 9.02 7.80
C MET A 52 -4.13 9.38 6.38
N GLU A 53 -4.38 10.67 6.12
CA GLU A 53 -4.75 11.18 4.79
C GLU A 53 -3.64 10.86 3.77
N GLU A 54 -2.36 11.02 4.12
CA GLU A 54 -1.24 10.62 3.25
C GLU A 54 -1.20 9.11 2.99
N LYS A 55 -1.43 8.28 4.02
CA LYS A 55 -1.44 6.83 3.89
C LYS A 55 -2.56 6.35 2.96
N ILE A 56 -3.75 6.92 3.10
CA ILE A 56 -4.91 6.63 2.24
C ILE A 56 -4.61 7.05 0.80
N LYS A 57 -4.05 8.25 0.59
CA LYS A 57 -3.68 8.74 -0.74
C LYS A 57 -2.67 7.83 -1.43
N ARG A 58 -1.64 7.38 -0.72
CA ARG A 58 -0.64 6.43 -1.25
C ARG A 58 -1.27 5.08 -1.60
N ALA A 59 -2.13 4.54 -0.74
CA ALA A 59 -2.81 3.27 -1.02
C ALA A 59 -3.73 3.35 -2.24
N ARG A 60 -4.45 4.48 -2.41
CA ARG A 60 -5.32 4.70 -3.58
C ARG A 60 -4.53 4.77 -4.88
N LEU A 61 -3.44 5.54 -4.90
CA LEU A 61 -2.56 5.64 -6.08
C LEU A 61 -1.93 4.30 -6.45
N ALA A 62 -1.52 3.49 -5.46
CA ALA A 62 -0.97 2.16 -5.71
C ALA A 62 -2.00 1.20 -6.33
N LYS A 63 -3.24 1.21 -5.81
CA LYS A 63 -4.35 0.40 -6.35
C LYS A 63 -4.70 0.80 -7.78
N GLU A 64 -4.84 2.09 -8.04
CA GLU A 64 -5.14 2.60 -9.39
C GLU A 64 -4.03 2.25 -10.39
N LYS A 65 -2.76 2.38 -9.99
CA LYS A 65 -1.62 2.00 -10.83
C LYS A 65 -1.60 0.51 -11.15
N ALA A 66 -1.88 -0.35 -10.16
CA ALA A 66 -1.94 -1.80 -10.35
C ALA A 66 -3.11 -2.20 -11.27
N GLU A 67 -4.26 -1.55 -11.14
CA GLU A 67 -5.41 -1.79 -12.00
C GLU A 67 -5.12 -1.37 -13.45
N ARG A 68 -4.49 -0.21 -13.65
CA ARG A 68 -4.08 0.27 -14.98
C ARG A 68 -3.09 -0.69 -15.65
N GLU A 69 -2.05 -1.13 -14.93
CA GLU A 69 -1.07 -2.09 -15.46
C GLU A 69 -1.74 -3.44 -15.80
N LYS A 70 -2.72 -3.89 -15.00
CA LYS A 70 -3.48 -5.12 -15.29
C LYS A 70 -4.35 -4.97 -16.55
N GLN A 71 -5.04 -3.86 -16.72
CA GLN A 71 -5.85 -3.59 -17.92
C GLN A 71 -4.98 -3.50 -19.17
N GLU A 72 -3.84 -2.81 -19.13
CA GLU A 72 -2.90 -2.74 -20.26
C GLU A 72 -2.34 -4.11 -20.65
N ARG A 73 -1.99 -4.96 -19.66
CA ARG A 73 -1.55 -6.34 -19.93
C ARG A 73 -2.66 -7.17 -20.57
N GLN A 74 -3.89 -7.03 -20.10
CA GLN A 74 -5.04 -7.72 -20.69
C GLN A 74 -5.32 -7.26 -22.12
N GLN A 75 -5.25 -5.95 -22.41
CA GLN A 75 -5.42 -5.42 -23.76
C GLN A 75 -4.32 -5.90 -24.71
N LYS A 76 -3.04 -5.85 -24.30
CA LYS A 76 -1.92 -6.40 -25.09
C LYS A 76 -2.09 -7.89 -25.35
N LYS A 77 -2.54 -8.67 -24.36
CA LYS A 77 -2.83 -10.10 -24.54
C LYS A 77 -3.99 -10.34 -25.51
N LYS A 78 -5.07 -9.54 -25.45
CA LYS A 78 -6.20 -9.63 -26.39
C LYS A 78 -5.80 -9.27 -27.82
N GLN A 79 -4.91 -8.30 -28.02
CA GLN A 79 -4.38 -7.97 -29.36
C GLN A 79 -3.53 -9.12 -29.97
N LEU A 80 -2.88 -9.93 -29.13
CA LEU A 80 -2.10 -11.10 -29.56
C LEU A 80 -2.94 -12.38 -29.72
N ILE A 81 -4.15 -12.41 -29.15
CA ILE A 81 -5.06 -13.56 -29.18
C ILE A 81 -6.42 -13.05 -29.67
N ASP A 82 -6.51 -12.74 -30.96
CA ASP A 82 -7.79 -12.56 -31.64
C ASP A 82 -8.32 -13.94 -32.05
N MET A 83 -8.91 -14.65 -31.08
CA MET A 83 -9.59 -15.94 -31.31
C MET A 83 -11.06 -15.79 -31.71
N ASN A 84 -11.58 -14.56 -31.82
CA ASN A 84 -13.01 -14.30 -32.07
C ASN A 84 -13.30 -13.81 -33.50
N LYS A 85 -12.31 -13.78 -34.38
CA LYS A 85 -12.56 -13.71 -35.83
C LYS A 85 -12.40 -15.11 -36.41
N GLU A 86 -13.48 -15.87 -36.33
CA GLU A 86 -13.69 -16.98 -37.26
C GLU A 86 -13.65 -16.39 -38.68
N GLY A 87 -12.62 -16.77 -39.45
CA GLY A 87 -12.49 -16.43 -40.88
C GLY A 87 -11.09 -15.99 -41.30
N ASP A 88 -10.10 -16.89 -41.19
CA ASP A 88 -8.97 -17.10 -42.13
C ASP A 88 -7.78 -17.75 -41.40
N GLU A 89 -7.85 -19.07 -41.24
CA GLU A 89 -6.94 -19.93 -40.46
C GLU A 89 -5.58 -20.21 -41.13
N THR A 90 -4.92 -19.20 -41.71
CA THR A 90 -3.58 -19.39 -42.33
C THR A 90 -2.44 -18.59 -41.67
N GLY A 91 -2.68 -17.78 -40.65
CA GLY A 91 -1.63 -16.93 -40.02
C GLY A 91 -1.40 -17.12 -38.52
N VAL A 92 -2.20 -17.97 -37.86
CA VAL A 92 -2.15 -18.13 -36.39
C VAL A 92 -0.86 -18.85 -35.95
N MET A 93 -0.44 -19.88 -36.68
CA MET A 93 0.77 -20.64 -36.35
C MET A 93 2.04 -19.79 -36.51
N ASP A 94 2.13 -19.02 -37.59
CA ASP A 94 3.27 -18.13 -37.84
C ASP A 94 3.35 -17.03 -36.78
N SER A 95 2.20 -16.46 -36.37
CA SER A 95 2.13 -15.49 -35.27
C SER A 95 2.60 -16.09 -33.93
N LEU A 96 2.26 -17.35 -33.63
CA LEU A 96 2.71 -18.06 -32.43
C LEU A 96 4.22 -18.35 -32.47
N MET A 97 4.73 -18.81 -33.62
CA MET A 97 6.15 -19.10 -33.84
C MET A 97 7.00 -17.83 -33.79
N GLU A 98 6.53 -16.74 -34.40
CA GLU A 98 7.16 -15.44 -34.34
C GLU A 98 7.20 -14.89 -32.91
N ALA A 99 6.14 -15.06 -32.11
CA ALA A 99 6.13 -14.64 -30.72
C ALA A 99 7.11 -15.43 -29.84
N LEU A 100 7.34 -16.72 -30.14
CA LEU A 100 8.36 -17.55 -29.49
C LEU A 100 9.77 -17.12 -29.91
N GLN A 101 9.98 -16.88 -31.20
CA GLN A 101 11.28 -16.53 -31.77
C GLN A 101 11.73 -15.11 -31.39
N THR A 102 10.84 -14.13 -31.44
CA THR A 102 11.08 -12.74 -31.01
C THR A 102 11.13 -12.58 -29.49
N GLY A 103 10.83 -13.65 -28.74
CA GLY A 103 10.80 -13.67 -27.29
C GLY A 103 9.63 -12.89 -26.67
N ALA A 104 8.67 -12.44 -27.47
CA ALA A 104 7.45 -11.76 -27.01
C ALA A 104 6.61 -12.67 -26.09
N ALA A 105 6.60 -13.98 -26.34
CA ALA A 105 5.90 -14.99 -25.55
C ALA A 105 6.40 -15.11 -24.10
N PHE A 106 7.63 -14.67 -23.79
CA PHE A 106 8.27 -14.85 -22.48
C PHE A 106 8.41 -13.56 -21.68
N ARG A 107 7.87 -12.44 -22.17
CA ARG A 107 8.05 -11.10 -21.58
C ARG A 107 7.54 -10.99 -20.13
N ASP A 108 6.62 -11.85 -19.69
CA ASP A 108 6.07 -11.81 -18.32
C ASP A 108 6.89 -12.61 -17.28
N ARG A 109 7.90 -13.40 -17.70
CA ARG A 109 8.67 -14.24 -16.76
C ARG A 109 9.82 -13.51 -16.05
N ARG A 110 10.21 -12.30 -16.49
CA ARG A 110 11.35 -11.55 -15.90
C ARG A 110 10.99 -10.70 -14.66
N LYS A 111 9.72 -10.65 -14.24
CA LYS A 111 9.30 -10.03 -12.97
C LYS A 111 9.09 -11.07 -11.85
N ARG A 112 9.92 -12.11 -11.76
CA ARG A 112 10.06 -12.89 -10.52
C ARG A 112 11.23 -12.30 -9.73
N THR A 113 10.91 -11.83 -8.53
CA THR A 113 11.71 -11.55 -7.32
C THR A 113 13.23 -11.77 -7.44
N PRO A 114 14.09 -10.83 -6.99
CA PRO A 114 15.54 -11.01 -7.04
C PRO A 114 15.93 -12.25 -6.24
N ARG A 115 16.49 -13.24 -6.92
CA ARG A 115 17.13 -14.38 -6.25
C ARG A 115 18.50 -13.86 -5.81
N ASN A 116 18.60 -13.49 -4.53
CA ASN A 116 19.87 -13.13 -3.89
C ASN A 116 20.88 -14.25 -4.19
N GLY A 117 21.89 -13.92 -4.97
CA GLY A 117 23.06 -14.74 -5.14
C GLY A 117 24.05 -14.36 -4.06
N ASP A 118 24.39 -15.31 -3.18
CA ASP A 118 25.80 -15.57 -2.95
C ASP A 118 26.07 -16.97 -2.38
N GLN A 119 27.00 -17.64 -3.07
CA GLN A 119 27.91 -18.72 -2.65
C GLN A 119 27.43 -20.20 -2.68
N SER A 120 28.16 -20.94 -3.51
CA SER A 120 28.15 -22.35 -3.94
C SER A 120 28.70 -23.36 -2.91
N PRO A 121 28.94 -24.66 -3.23
CA PRO A 121 28.18 -25.65 -4.01
C PRO A 121 27.98 -26.98 -3.24
N SER A 122 26.90 -27.72 -3.51
CA SER A 122 26.92 -29.19 -3.43
C SER A 122 25.79 -29.76 -4.27
N SER A 123 26.14 -30.52 -5.30
CA SER A 123 25.23 -31.30 -6.13
C SER A 123 24.55 -32.40 -5.28
N PRO A 124 23.35 -32.90 -5.65
CA PRO A 124 23.26 -33.88 -6.73
C PRO A 124 22.05 -33.72 -7.66
N ALA A 125 22.20 -34.38 -8.82
CA ALA A 125 21.30 -34.41 -9.96
C ALA A 125 19.81 -34.67 -9.64
N CYS A 126 18.92 -33.83 -10.18
CA CYS A 126 17.51 -34.18 -10.35
C CYS A 126 17.36 -35.01 -11.64
N ARG A 127 17.37 -36.33 -11.45
CA ARG A 127 17.10 -37.36 -12.46
C ARG A 127 15.63 -37.29 -12.90
N TRP A 128 15.40 -37.15 -14.21
CA TRP A 128 14.07 -37.34 -14.82
C TRP A 128 13.65 -38.82 -14.69
N PRO A 129 12.39 -39.15 -14.34
CA PRO A 129 11.92 -40.53 -14.36
C PRO A 129 11.43 -40.89 -15.77
N GLY A 130 12.26 -41.61 -16.51
CA GLY A 130 11.91 -42.30 -17.75
C GLY A 130 11.70 -43.80 -17.52
N ALA A 131 10.51 -44.26 -17.91
CA ALA A 131 10.11 -45.59 -18.37
C ALA A 131 10.94 -46.86 -18.02
N ASN A 132 10.23 -47.78 -17.35
CA ASN A 132 10.02 -49.19 -17.71
C ASN A 132 11.19 -50.20 -17.62
N HIS A 133 11.03 -51.19 -16.74
CA HIS A 133 10.91 -52.63 -17.03
C HIS A 133 11.52 -53.50 -15.93
N GLY A 134 10.80 -54.58 -15.59
CA GLY A 134 11.46 -55.85 -15.30
C GLY A 134 11.47 -56.31 -13.85
N ASN A 135 10.49 -57.16 -13.56
CA ASN A 135 10.61 -58.38 -12.75
C ASN A 135 11.02 -58.30 -11.28
N GLY A 136 10.11 -58.80 -10.45
CA GLY A 136 10.51 -59.89 -9.57
C GLY A 136 10.12 -59.72 -8.09
N ILE A 137 8.97 -60.29 -7.76
CA ILE A 137 8.74 -61.05 -6.51
C ILE A 137 8.68 -60.22 -5.21
N LYS A 138 7.44 -59.90 -4.79
CA LYS A 138 6.99 -59.85 -3.39
C LYS A 138 7.03 -61.28 -2.79
N PRO A 139 6.86 -61.55 -1.46
CA PRO A 139 6.37 -60.65 -0.41
C PRO A 139 7.01 -60.79 0.99
N CYS A 140 6.61 -59.84 1.84
CA CYS A 140 6.19 -59.95 3.25
C CYS A 140 6.90 -60.94 4.19
N LEU A 141 7.55 -60.39 5.22
CA LEU A 141 6.97 -60.26 6.55
C LEU A 141 7.59 -59.04 7.26
#